data_AF-A0A6L8ESG0-F1
#
_entry.id   AF-A0A6L8ESG0-F1
#
_cell.length_a   1.000
_cell.length_b   1.000
_cell.length_c   1.000
_cell.angle_alpha   90.00
_cell.angle_beta   90.00
_cell.angle_gamma   90.00
#
_symmetry.space_group_name_H-M   'P 1'
#
loop_
_entity.id
_entity.type
_entity.pdbx_description
1 polymer ?
#
loop_
_entity_poly.entity_id
_entity_poly.type
_entity_poly.pdbx_seq_one_letter_code
_entity_poly.pdbx_strand_id
1 'polypeptide(L)'
;MKPRYLLLFTFLVLACSNRNTPRAVSEDFIYNYYQRADQVAALQLSHGLAAQKLEDEIARVSEVRVPGEQVEEMPKIEYEATGQEESPTHVLFNYKLTIEIRGTTTHTRKVVIQTEQIDGRWKVVNFDEY
;
A
#
# COMPACT_ATOMS: atom_id res chain seq x y z
N MET A 1 -20.46 50.57 -11.30
CA MET A 1 -20.02 50.29 -9.92
C MET A 1 -20.02 48.78 -9.69
N LYS A 2 -18.84 48.23 -9.39
CA LYS A 2 -18.48 46.94 -8.74
C LYS A 2 -19.10 45.63 -9.27
N PRO A 3 -18.33 44.77 -9.98
CA PRO A 3 -18.64 43.35 -10.08
C PRO A 3 -18.34 42.70 -8.71
N ARG A 4 -19.37 42.15 -8.08
CA ARG A 4 -19.35 41.67 -6.69
C ARG A 4 -19.28 40.15 -6.59
N TYR A 5 -18.65 39.50 -7.58
CA TYR A 5 -18.63 38.03 -7.72
C TYR A 5 -17.26 37.46 -8.09
N LEU A 6 -16.16 38.21 -7.94
CA LEU A 6 -14.81 37.74 -8.29
C LEU A 6 -14.02 37.14 -7.12
N LEU A 7 -14.68 36.81 -6.01
CA LEU A 7 -13.98 36.37 -4.77
C LEU A 7 -14.42 35.01 -4.25
N LEU A 8 -15.30 34.29 -4.97
CA LEU A 8 -15.83 32.99 -4.51
C LEU A 8 -15.26 31.77 -5.26
N PHE A 9 -14.33 31.95 -6.20
CA PHE A 9 -13.82 30.84 -7.02
C PHE A 9 -12.43 30.33 -6.59
N THR A 10 -11.76 30.99 -5.63
CA THR A 10 -10.35 30.74 -5.33
C THR A 10 -10.10 29.68 -4.23
N PHE A 11 -11.15 29.11 -3.61
CA PHE A 11 -10.98 28.17 -2.48
C PHE A 11 -11.07 26.67 -2.84
N LEU A 12 -11.20 26.32 -4.13
CA LEU A 12 -11.47 24.93 -4.54
C LEU A 12 -10.24 24.09 -4.92
N VAL A 13 -9.01 24.62 -4.75
CA VAL A 13 -7.78 23.95 -5.27
C VAL A 13 -6.88 23.34 -4.19
N LEU A 14 -7.27 23.37 -2.91
CA LEU A 14 -6.44 22.82 -1.81
C LEU A 14 -6.87 21.42 -1.33
N ALA A 15 -7.85 20.80 -1.98
CA ALA A 15 -8.28 19.43 -1.67
C ALA A 15 -7.55 18.36 -2.50
N CYS A 16 -6.29 18.58 -2.89
CA CYS A 16 -5.41 17.46 -3.20
C CYS A 16 -5.21 16.70 -1.89
N SER A 17 -6.02 15.65 -1.68
CA SER A 17 -5.94 14.85 -0.47
C SER A 17 -4.49 14.39 -0.29
N ASN A 18 -3.89 14.74 0.84
CA ASN A 18 -2.56 14.29 1.16
C ASN A 18 -2.64 12.77 1.37
N ARG A 19 -2.29 11.97 0.35
CA ARG A 19 -2.25 10.49 0.42
C ARG A 19 -1.18 9.96 1.40
N ASN A 20 -0.39 10.83 2.02
CA ASN A 20 0.52 10.45 3.09
C ASN A 20 -0.22 10.34 4.44
N THR A 21 -1.16 9.39 4.53
CA THR A 21 -1.77 8.94 5.79
C THR A 21 -1.36 7.48 6.04
N PRO A 22 -1.35 6.98 7.29
CA PRO A 22 -0.94 5.60 7.56
C PRO A 22 -1.79 4.59 6.78
N ARG A 23 -3.11 4.82 6.71
CA ARG A 23 -4.06 3.98 5.97
C ARG A 23 -3.83 4.00 4.45
N ALA A 24 -3.63 5.19 3.88
CA ALA A 24 -3.41 5.29 2.44
C ALA A 24 -2.08 4.62 2.03
N VAL A 25 -1.03 4.76 2.85
CA VAL A 25 0.25 4.09 2.62
C VAL A 25 0.14 2.57 2.74
N SER A 26 -0.62 2.04 3.71
CA SER A 26 -0.84 0.59 3.81
C SER A 26 -1.68 0.03 2.66
N GLU A 27 -2.70 0.75 2.19
CA GLU A 27 -3.51 0.36 1.03
C GLU A 27 -2.71 0.44 -0.28
N ASP A 28 -1.90 1.49 -0.46
CA ASP A 28 -0.98 1.61 -1.60
C ASP A 28 0.07 0.49 -1.59
N PHE A 29 0.51 0.05 -0.41
CA PHE A 29 1.39 -1.11 -0.28
C PHE A 29 0.69 -2.40 -0.71
N ILE A 30 -0.57 -2.65 -0.29
CA ILE A 30 -1.33 -3.83 -0.74
C ILE A 30 -1.51 -3.83 -2.25
N TYR A 31 -1.86 -2.68 -2.81
CA TYR A 31 -2.05 -2.52 -4.24
C TYR A 31 -0.78 -2.89 -5.02
N ASN A 32 0.38 -2.35 -4.62
CA ASN A 32 1.63 -2.61 -5.29
C ASN A 32 2.12 -4.04 -5.05
N TYR A 33 2.22 -4.48 -3.79
CA TYR A 33 2.82 -5.76 -3.44
C TYR A 33 1.92 -6.95 -3.76
N TYR A 34 0.65 -6.94 -3.35
CA TYR A 34 -0.25 -8.08 -3.54
C TYR A 34 -0.97 -8.05 -4.88
N GLN A 35 -1.57 -6.91 -5.27
CA GLN A 35 -2.45 -6.88 -6.44
C GLN A 35 -1.69 -6.72 -7.77
N ARG A 36 -0.48 -6.16 -7.75
CA ARG A 36 0.36 -5.96 -8.95
C ARG A 36 1.65 -6.79 -8.95
N ALA A 37 1.94 -7.46 -7.84
CA ALA A 37 3.22 -8.11 -7.59
C ALA A 37 4.42 -7.15 -7.76
N ASP A 38 4.24 -5.84 -7.72
CA ASP A 38 5.27 -4.82 -7.97
C ASP A 38 6.06 -4.53 -6.70
N GLN A 39 7.05 -5.39 -6.43
CA GLN A 39 7.91 -5.29 -5.24
C GLN A 39 8.73 -4.00 -5.22
N VAL A 40 9.08 -3.44 -6.39
CA VAL A 40 9.86 -2.20 -6.48
C VAL A 40 9.00 -1.00 -6.06
N ALA A 41 7.75 -0.93 -6.55
CA ALA A 41 6.82 0.11 -6.11
C ALA A 41 6.46 -0.04 -4.62
N ALA A 42 6.30 -1.28 -4.13
CA ALA A 42 6.09 -1.53 -2.70
C ALA A 42 7.30 -1.07 -1.85
N LEU A 43 8.53 -1.33 -2.31
CA LEU A 43 9.76 -0.94 -1.63
C LEU A 43 9.85 0.59 -1.46
N GLN A 44 9.37 1.38 -2.42
CA GLN A 44 9.33 2.84 -2.31
C GLN A 44 8.41 3.34 -1.18
N LEU A 45 7.44 2.52 -0.74
CA LEU A 45 6.55 2.81 0.38
C LEU A 45 7.08 2.26 1.71
N SER A 46 8.15 1.48 1.68
CA SER A 46 8.69 0.77 2.84
C SER A 46 9.89 1.47 3.47
N HIS A 47 10.14 1.10 4.73
CA HIS A 47 11.35 1.40 5.49
C HIS A 47 11.62 0.26 6.47
N GLY A 48 12.79 0.25 7.13
CA GLY A 48 13.10 -0.73 8.18
C GLY A 48 12.96 -2.19 7.71
N LEU A 49 12.30 -3.01 8.53
CA LEU A 49 12.16 -4.46 8.29
C LEU A 49 11.37 -4.77 7.02
N ALA A 50 10.33 -3.99 6.69
CA ALA A 50 9.58 -4.18 5.46
C ALA A 50 10.44 -3.97 4.20
N ALA A 51 11.32 -2.96 4.22
CA ALA A 51 12.25 -2.71 3.11
C ALA A 51 13.23 -3.88 2.95
N GLN A 52 13.81 -4.36 4.05
CA GLN A 52 14.71 -5.52 4.05
C GLN A 52 14.03 -6.78 3.50
N LYS A 53 12.81 -7.08 3.96
CA LYS A 53 12.01 -8.23 3.46
C LYS A 53 11.84 -8.18 1.94
N LEU A 54 11.51 -7.00 1.39
CA LEU A 54 11.32 -6.81 -0.06
C LEU A 54 12.64 -6.87 -0.83
N GLU A 55 13.70 -6.26 -0.33
CA GLU A 55 15.04 -6.33 -0.95
C GLU A 55 15.53 -7.79 -1.05
N ASP A 56 15.40 -8.55 0.03
CA ASP A 56 15.75 -9.97 0.05
C ASP A 56 14.88 -10.78 -0.92
N GLU A 57 13.59 -10.47 -1.01
CA GLU A 57 12.69 -11.15 -1.94
C GLU A 57 13.02 -10.86 -3.40
N ILE A 58 13.24 -9.58 -3.74
CA ILE A 58 13.68 -9.15 -5.07
C ILE A 58 14.99 -9.86 -5.45
N ALA A 59 15.95 -9.92 -4.53
CA ALA A 59 17.21 -10.62 -4.75
C ALA A 59 16.97 -12.12 -5.03
N ARG A 60 16.12 -12.79 -4.25
CA ARG A 60 15.81 -14.22 -4.41
C ARG A 60 15.15 -14.54 -5.75
N VAL A 61 14.32 -13.65 -6.29
CA VAL A 61 13.56 -13.92 -7.54
C VAL A 61 14.24 -13.35 -8.79
N SER A 62 15.39 -12.68 -8.64
CA SER A 62 16.04 -11.93 -9.72
C SER A 62 16.46 -12.78 -10.94
N GLU A 63 16.65 -14.09 -10.78
CA GLU A 63 16.99 -15.00 -11.89
C GLU A 63 15.81 -15.31 -12.82
N VAL A 64 14.58 -15.20 -12.31
CA VAL A 64 13.36 -15.59 -13.02
C VAL A 64 12.39 -14.42 -13.22
N ARG A 65 12.72 -13.24 -12.69
CA ARG A 65 11.86 -12.07 -12.74
C ARG A 65 12.69 -10.78 -12.84
N VAL A 66 12.35 -9.94 -13.82
CA VAL A 66 12.91 -8.59 -13.91
C VAL A 66 12.19 -7.67 -12.90
N PRO A 67 12.91 -6.96 -12.01
CA PRO A 67 12.27 -6.03 -11.08
C PRO A 67 11.44 -4.95 -11.79
N GLY A 68 10.19 -4.77 -11.37
CA GLY A 68 9.24 -3.81 -11.96
C GLY A 68 8.50 -4.33 -13.21
N GLU A 69 8.79 -5.54 -13.66
CA GLU A 69 8.02 -6.19 -14.74
C GLU A 69 6.65 -6.63 -14.24
N GLN A 70 5.62 -6.37 -15.06
CA GLN A 70 4.26 -6.82 -14.80
C GLN A 70 4.13 -8.31 -15.06
N VAL A 71 3.49 -9.02 -14.13
CA VAL A 71 3.19 -10.44 -14.29
C VAL A 71 1.90 -10.58 -15.11
N GLU A 72 1.97 -11.29 -16.25
CA GLU A 72 0.84 -11.41 -17.19
C GLU A 72 -0.35 -12.19 -16.61
N GLU A 73 -0.09 -13.28 -15.88
CA GLU A 73 -1.13 -14.10 -15.23
C GLU A 73 -1.14 -13.91 -13.72
N MET A 74 -1.73 -12.81 -13.26
CA MET A 74 -1.96 -12.58 -11.83
C MET A 74 -3.31 -13.15 -11.35
N PRO A 75 -3.36 -13.74 -10.15
CA PRO A 75 -4.64 -14.03 -9.51
C PRO A 75 -5.37 -12.72 -9.23
N LYS A 76 -6.70 -12.76 -9.25
CA LYS A 76 -7.50 -11.61 -8.82
C LYS A 76 -7.45 -11.56 -7.29
N ILE A 77 -6.95 -10.46 -6.75
CA ILE A 77 -6.85 -10.25 -5.29
C ILE A 77 -7.72 -9.08 -4.88
N GLU A 78 -8.67 -9.32 -3.99
CA GLU A 78 -9.45 -8.29 -3.29
C GLU A 78 -8.99 -8.22 -1.83
N TYR A 79 -9.13 -7.06 -1.20
CA TYR A 79 -8.79 -6.88 0.22
C TYR A 79 -9.92 -6.22 0.99
N GLU A 80 -10.05 -6.60 2.26
CA GLU A 80 -10.98 -6.02 3.23
C GLU A 80 -10.20 -5.64 4.49
N ALA A 81 -10.35 -4.40 4.98
CA ALA A 81 -9.79 -4.00 6.27
C ALA A 81 -10.60 -4.64 7.41
N THR A 82 -9.95 -5.40 8.28
CA THR A 82 -10.59 -6.15 9.37
C THR A 82 -10.30 -5.57 10.75
N GLY A 83 -9.33 -4.67 10.88
CA GLY A 83 -9.03 -3.98 12.13
C GLY A 83 -7.91 -2.95 12.00
N GLN A 84 -7.80 -2.09 13.01
CA GLN A 84 -6.72 -1.13 13.16
C GLN A 84 -6.37 -0.99 14.65
N GLU A 85 -5.09 -0.89 14.96
CA GLU A 85 -4.57 -0.57 16.28
C GLU A 85 -3.64 0.64 16.17
N GLU A 86 -3.92 1.67 16.95
CA GLU A 86 -3.09 2.89 17.00
C GLU A 86 -2.19 2.85 18.24
N SER A 87 -0.92 3.17 18.05
CA SER A 87 0.03 3.43 19.11
C SER A 87 0.65 4.82 18.94
N PRO A 88 1.43 5.32 19.92
CA PRO A 88 2.05 6.63 19.80
C PRO A 88 3.01 6.79 18.62
N THR A 89 3.63 5.72 18.14
CA THR A 89 4.67 5.76 17.09
C THR A 89 4.31 4.99 15.83
N HIS A 90 3.39 4.03 15.91
CA HIS A 90 3.01 3.18 14.80
C HIS A 90 1.50 2.93 14.73
N VAL A 91 1.01 2.68 13.52
CA VAL A 91 -0.37 2.22 13.28
C VAL A 91 -0.33 0.87 12.60
N LEU A 92 -1.02 -0.11 13.18
CA LEU A 92 -1.14 -1.46 12.67
C LEU A 92 -2.51 -1.64 12.02
N PHE A 93 -2.52 -2.23 10.83
CA PHE A 93 -3.73 -2.53 10.07
C PHE A 93 -3.82 -4.03 9.81
N ASN A 94 -4.98 -4.60 10.09
CA ASN A 94 -5.30 -5.98 9.76
C ASN A 94 -6.17 -6.00 8.50
N TYR A 95 -5.82 -6.87 7.56
CA TYR A 95 -6.53 -7.08 6.31
C TYR A 95 -6.82 -8.56 6.09
N LYS A 96 -7.89 -8.84 5.36
CA LYS A 96 -8.19 -10.15 4.77
C LYS A 96 -8.11 -10.01 3.26
N LEU A 97 -7.19 -10.75 2.65
CA LEU A 97 -7.09 -10.89 1.20
C LEU A 97 -7.95 -12.06 0.74
N THR A 98 -8.71 -11.86 -0.33
CA THR A 98 -9.43 -12.90 -1.06
C THR A 98 -8.74 -13.09 -2.40
N ILE A 99 -8.16 -14.26 -2.62
CA ILE A 99 -7.33 -14.60 -3.79
C ILE A 99 -8.10 -15.58 -4.65
N GLU A 100 -8.40 -15.18 -5.89
CA GLU A 100 -9.10 -15.98 -6.87
C GLU A 100 -8.15 -16.39 -8.00
N ILE A 101 -7.92 -17.69 -8.13
CA ILE A 101 -7.05 -18.28 -9.15
C ILE A 101 -7.92 -18.84 -10.28
N ARG A 102 -7.76 -18.30 -11.48
CA ARG A 102 -8.42 -18.76 -12.72
C ARG A 102 -9.95 -18.95 -12.58
N GLY A 103 -10.62 -18.11 -11.80
CA GLY A 103 -12.07 -18.11 -11.64
C GLY A 103 -12.67 -19.31 -10.90
N THR A 104 -11.86 -20.17 -10.30
CA THR A 104 -12.34 -21.46 -9.75
C THR A 104 -11.96 -21.69 -8.30
N THR A 105 -10.76 -21.26 -7.88
CA THR A 105 -10.28 -21.51 -6.53
C THR A 105 -10.15 -20.20 -5.76
N THR A 106 -10.85 -20.09 -4.64
CA THR A 106 -10.78 -18.95 -3.74
C THR A 106 -10.06 -19.34 -2.45
N HIS A 107 -9.02 -18.59 -2.10
CA HIS A 107 -8.33 -18.68 -0.83
C HIS A 107 -8.41 -17.36 -0.09
N THR A 108 -8.36 -17.42 1.25
CA THR A 108 -8.22 -16.22 2.07
C THR A 108 -6.87 -16.22 2.78
N ARG A 109 -6.29 -15.03 2.93
CA ARG A 109 -5.04 -14.81 3.67
C ARG A 109 -5.21 -13.60 4.58
N LYS A 110 -4.82 -13.70 5.85
CA LYS A 110 -4.79 -12.54 6.73
C LYS A 110 -3.42 -11.89 6.63
N VAL A 111 -3.44 -10.57 6.63
CA VAL A 111 -2.23 -9.75 6.51
C VAL A 111 -2.27 -8.69 7.59
N VAL A 112 -1.13 -8.49 8.23
CA VAL A 112 -0.90 -7.36 9.13
C VAL A 112 0.11 -6.42 8.49
N ILE A 113 -0.16 -5.11 8.51
CA ILE A 113 0.74 -4.07 8.01
C ILE A 113 0.95 -3.04 9.11
N GLN A 114 2.21 -2.81 9.48
CA GLN A 114 2.58 -1.79 10.44
C GLN A 114 3.19 -0.59 9.72
N THR A 115 2.72 0.60 10.08
CA THR A 115 3.19 1.87 9.53
C THR A 115 3.76 2.76 10.61
N GLU A 116 4.74 3.58 10.26
CA GLU A 116 5.39 4.56 11.15
C GLU A 116 5.73 5.82 10.35
N GLN A 117 5.87 6.96 11.04
CA GLN A 117 6.28 8.21 10.42
C GLN A 117 7.82 8.32 10.40
N ILE A 118 8.40 8.22 9.21
CA ILE A 118 9.85 8.33 8.96
C ILE A 118 10.09 9.61 8.16
N ASP A 119 10.92 10.52 8.70
CA ASP A 119 11.24 11.82 8.08
C ASP A 119 10.00 12.63 7.67
N GLY A 120 8.97 12.61 8.52
CA GLY A 120 7.71 13.30 8.28
C GLY A 120 6.75 12.60 7.30
N ARG A 121 7.12 11.44 6.74
CA ARG A 121 6.28 10.66 5.82
C ARG A 121 5.88 9.32 6.42
N TRP A 122 4.65 8.88 6.15
CA TRP A 122 4.22 7.55 6.57
C TRP A 122 4.88 6.50 5.67
N LYS A 123 5.36 5.42 6.29
CA LYS A 123 6.03 4.29 5.64
C LYS A 123 5.54 2.99 6.23
N VAL A 124 5.50 1.93 5.42
CA VAL A 124 5.36 0.56 5.93
C VAL A 124 6.68 0.13 6.53
N VAL A 125 6.69 -0.21 7.82
CA VAL A 125 7.90 -0.64 8.55
C VAL A 125 7.95 -2.13 8.82
N ASN A 126 6.80 -2.81 8.80
CA ASN A 126 6.71 -4.27 8.83
C ASN A 126 5.40 -4.74 8.17
N PHE A 127 5.39 -5.97 7.67
CA PHE A 127 4.18 -6.66 7.21
C PHE A 127 4.35 -8.17 7.39
N ASP A 128 3.25 -8.89 7.64
CA ASP A 128 3.27 -10.33 7.84
C ASP A 128 1.95 -11.01 7.45
N GLU A 129 1.99 -12.32 7.24
CA GLU A 129 0.88 -13.15 6.78
C GLU A 129 0.63 -14.27 7.78
N TYR A 130 -0.61 -14.49 8.22
CA TYR A 130 -0.93 -15.43 9.31
C TYR A 130 -2.28 -16.14 9.17
#